data_AF-A0A963FWK7-F1
#
_entry.id   AF-A0A963FWK7-F1
#
_cell.length_a   1.000
_cell.length_b   1.000
_cell.length_c   1.000
_cell.angle_alpha   90.00
_cell.angle_beta   90.00
_cell.angle_gamma   90.00
#
_symmetry.space_group_name_H-M   'P 1'
#
loop_
_entity.id
_entity.type
_entity.pdbx_description
1 polymer ?
#
loop_
_entity_poly.entity_id
_entity_poly.type
_entity_poly.pdbx_seq_one_letter_code
_entity_poly.pdbx_strand_id
1 'polypeptide(L)'
;MQIKTIWLAAAGAISVFGVAGCASMQSGPKEMTFFVTSVNPGKGGDLGGLEGADRHCQSLAQAAGAGHRSWRAYLSTQASTLAGKDFVNARDRIGTGHWQNA
;
A
#
# COMPACT_ATOMS: atom_id res chain seq x y z
N MET A 1 21.62 -40.10 -71.23
CA MET A 1 23.02 -40.53 -71.01
C MET A 1 23.46 -40.00 -69.65
N GLN A 2 23.70 -40.91 -68.70
CA GLN A 2 24.37 -40.78 -67.40
C GLN A 2 23.80 -39.85 -66.30
N ILE A 3 23.45 -40.53 -65.20
CA ILE A 3 23.07 -40.06 -63.86
C ILE A 3 24.29 -39.49 -63.13
N LYS A 4 24.13 -38.41 -62.35
CA LYS A 4 25.10 -38.00 -61.32
C LYS A 4 24.37 -37.58 -60.05
N THR A 5 24.28 -38.52 -59.12
CA THR A 5 23.86 -38.38 -57.72
C THR A 5 24.89 -37.61 -56.91
N ILE A 6 24.49 -36.60 -56.13
CA ILE A 6 25.18 -36.20 -54.88
C ILE A 6 24.11 -35.79 -53.85
N TRP A 7 24.21 -36.39 -52.67
CA TRP A 7 23.31 -36.29 -51.52
C TRP A 7 23.81 -35.29 -50.45
N LEU A 8 22.85 -34.77 -49.67
CA LEU A 8 22.87 -34.37 -48.25
C LEU A 8 23.36 -32.98 -47.78
N ALA A 9 22.56 -32.49 -46.81
CA ALA A 9 22.78 -31.47 -45.77
C ALA A 9 22.59 -29.99 -46.20
N ALA A 10 21.95 -29.10 -45.43
CA ALA A 10 21.69 -29.09 -44.00
C ALA A 10 20.54 -28.12 -43.62
N ALA A 11 19.93 -28.43 -42.47
CA ALA A 11 19.41 -27.52 -41.46
C ALA A 11 18.26 -26.55 -41.83
N GLY A 12 17.04 -27.04 -41.64
CA GLY A 12 15.96 -26.19 -41.15
C GLY A 12 16.21 -25.77 -39.70
N ALA A 13 15.98 -24.49 -39.41
CA ALA A 13 15.51 -23.99 -38.12
C ALA A 13 15.10 -22.52 -38.32
N ILE A 14 13.81 -22.28 -38.57
CA ILE A 14 13.21 -20.95 -38.46
C ILE A 14 13.33 -20.56 -36.98
N SER A 15 14.31 -19.73 -36.66
CA SER A 15 14.51 -19.19 -35.32
C SER A 15 13.46 -18.10 -35.09
N VAL A 16 12.29 -18.49 -34.57
CA VAL A 16 11.33 -17.55 -33.99
C VAL A 16 11.97 -17.01 -32.72
N PHE A 17 12.60 -15.83 -32.83
CA PHE A 17 13.04 -15.07 -31.67
C PHE A 17 11.79 -14.74 -30.84
N GLY A 18 11.71 -15.37 -29.67
CA GLY A 18 10.62 -15.19 -28.73
C GLY A 18 10.46 -13.73 -28.33
N VAL A 19 9.20 -13.27 -28.34
CA VAL A 19 8.80 -12.00 -27.74
C VAL A 19 8.95 -12.16 -26.22
N ALA A 20 10.17 -11.99 -25.71
CA ALA A 20 10.45 -11.96 -24.30
C ALA A 20 10.26 -10.53 -23.79
N GLY A 21 9.25 -10.36 -22.94
CA GLY A 21 9.34 -9.41 -21.83
C GLY A 21 8.82 -8.00 -22.09
N CYS A 22 7.51 -7.86 -22.12
CA CYS A 22 6.87 -6.91 -21.20
C CYS A 22 5.90 -7.73 -20.35
N ALA A 23 6.43 -8.55 -19.44
CA ALA A 23 5.63 -8.92 -18.27
C ALA A 23 5.27 -7.59 -17.61
N SER A 24 4.00 -7.21 -17.67
CA SER A 24 3.48 -6.19 -16.78
C SER A 24 3.86 -6.66 -15.38
N MET A 25 4.82 -5.99 -14.75
CA MET A 25 5.00 -6.06 -13.31
C MET A 25 3.70 -5.51 -12.74
N GLN A 26 2.71 -6.37 -12.60
CA GLN A 26 1.53 -6.09 -11.83
C GLN A 26 2.07 -5.86 -10.44
N SER A 27 2.12 -4.58 -10.04
CA SER A 27 2.45 -4.22 -8.67
C SER A 27 1.57 -5.08 -7.80
N GLY A 28 2.17 -5.90 -6.92
CA GLY A 28 1.39 -6.66 -5.94
C GLY A 28 0.44 -5.72 -5.20
N PRO A 29 -0.63 -6.24 -4.56
CA PRO A 29 -1.60 -5.40 -3.86
C PRO A 29 -0.85 -4.35 -3.03
N LYS A 30 -1.03 -3.06 -3.38
CA LYS A 30 -0.31 -2.00 -2.67
C LYS A 30 -0.74 -2.07 -1.22
N GLU A 31 0.22 -2.24 -0.32
CA GLU A 31 -0.09 -2.31 1.10
C GLU A 31 -0.74 -0.99 1.56
N MET A 32 -1.94 -1.10 2.13
CA MET A 32 -2.69 0.02 2.68
C MET A 32 -1.92 0.65 3.84
N THR A 33 -1.78 1.98 3.83
CA THR A 33 -1.14 2.75 4.91
C THR A 33 -1.98 3.93 5.38
N PHE A 34 -3.13 4.16 4.75
CA PHE A 34 -4.11 5.18 5.12
C PHE A 34 -5.51 4.66 4.81
N PHE A 35 -6.49 4.98 5.66
CA PHE A 35 -7.89 4.67 5.39
C PHE A 35 -8.81 5.72 6.01
N VAL A 36 -10.05 5.74 5.52
CA VAL A 36 -11.14 6.54 6.08
C VAL A 36 -12.24 5.58 6.55
N THR A 37 -12.88 5.89 7.66
CA THR A 37 -13.96 5.08 8.22
C THR A 37 -15.19 5.94 8.50
N SER A 38 -16.36 5.41 8.17
CA SER A 38 -17.65 5.94 8.61
C SER A 38 -18.11 5.37 9.96
N VAL A 39 -17.38 4.39 10.50
CA VAL A 39 -17.71 3.73 11.77
C VAL A 39 -17.42 4.68 12.93
N ASN A 40 -18.48 5.19 13.54
CA ASN A 40 -18.41 6.03 14.73
C ASN A 40 -18.58 5.19 16.00
N PRO A 41 -17.79 5.41 17.07
CA PRO A 41 -17.92 4.68 18.34
C PRO A 41 -19.15 5.10 19.18
N GLY A 42 -20.06 5.92 18.64
CA GLY A 42 -21.30 6.35 19.29
C GLY A 42 -21.16 7.58 20.19
N LYS A 43 -19.96 8.18 20.27
CA LYS A 43 -19.66 9.35 21.11
C LYS A 43 -19.27 10.59 20.31
N GLY A 44 -19.46 10.58 18.99
CA GLY A 44 -19.01 11.66 18.13
C GLY A 44 -17.49 11.82 18.19
N GLY A 45 -17.02 13.04 18.45
CA GLY A 45 -15.59 13.37 18.59
C GLY A 45 -15.00 13.07 19.98
N ASP A 46 -15.81 12.64 20.95
CA ASP A 46 -15.31 12.23 22.27
C ASP A 46 -14.68 10.83 22.19
N LEU A 47 -13.43 10.81 21.72
CA LEU A 47 -12.62 9.61 21.54
C LEU A 47 -11.72 9.29 22.75
N GLY A 48 -11.81 10.06 23.85
CA GLY A 48 -10.89 9.92 24.99
C GLY A 48 -9.47 10.37 24.68
N GLY A 49 -9.32 11.41 23.86
CA GLY A 49 -8.04 11.95 23.43
C GLY A 49 -7.37 11.14 22.30
N LEU A 50 -6.12 11.51 21.98
CA LEU A 50 -5.38 10.92 20.86
C LEU A 50 -5.15 9.42 21.03
N GLU A 51 -4.90 8.96 22.25
CA GLU A 51 -4.70 7.53 22.54
C GLU A 51 -5.97 6.72 22.26
N GLY A 52 -7.14 7.21 22.69
CA GLY A 52 -8.39 6.52 22.41
C GLY A 52 -8.77 6.56 20.93
N ALA A 53 -8.46 7.66 20.24
CA ALA A 53 -8.59 7.75 18.78
C ALA A 53 -7.68 6.75 18.04
N ASP A 54 -6.42 6.61 18.47
CA ASP A 54 -5.47 5.65 17.90
C ASP A 54 -5.96 4.21 18.12
N ARG A 55 -6.45 3.88 19.33
CA ARG A 55 -7.03 2.56 19.63
C ARG A 55 -8.23 2.23 18.74
N HIS A 56 -9.09 3.20 18.46
CA HIS A 56 -10.22 3.02 17.54
C HIS A 56 -9.73 2.67 16.13
N CYS A 57 -8.78 3.44 15.59
CA CYS A 57 -8.18 3.16 14.29
C CYS A 57 -7.49 1.79 14.24
N GLN A 58 -6.74 1.43 15.28
CA GLN A 58 -6.07 0.13 15.40
C GLN A 58 -7.09 -1.02 15.37
N SER A 59 -8.18 -0.91 16.14
CA SER A 59 -9.23 -1.92 16.18
C SER A 59 -9.89 -2.12 14.82
N LEU A 60 -10.17 -1.03 14.09
CA LEU A 60 -10.76 -1.10 12.75
C LEU A 60 -9.81 -1.74 11.74
N ALA A 61 -8.53 -1.35 11.77
CA ALA A 61 -7.54 -1.93 10.89
C ALA A 61 -7.30 -3.43 11.20
N GLN A 62 -7.34 -3.82 12.47
CA GLN A 62 -7.27 -5.23 12.87
C GLN A 62 -8.46 -6.02 12.33
N ALA A 63 -9.68 -5.50 12.45
CA ALA A 63 -10.87 -6.13 11.88
C ALA A 63 -10.80 -6.26 10.34
N ALA A 64 -10.08 -5.37 9.67
CA ALA A 64 -9.82 -5.41 8.22
C ALA A 64 -8.59 -6.27 7.83
N GLY A 65 -7.94 -6.97 8.77
CA GLY A 65 -6.76 -7.81 8.49
C GLY A 65 -5.43 -7.05 8.42
N ALA A 66 -5.42 -5.75 8.73
CA ALA A 66 -4.24 -4.89 8.69
C ALA A 66 -3.64 -4.59 10.08
N GLY A 67 -3.97 -5.38 11.10
CA GLY A 67 -3.57 -5.15 12.51
C GLY A 67 -2.08 -5.30 12.81
N HIS A 68 -1.27 -5.76 11.86
CA HIS A 68 0.18 -5.94 12.01
C HIS A 68 0.96 -4.60 12.00
N ARG A 69 0.29 -3.48 11.69
CA ARG A 69 0.87 -2.13 11.71
C ARG A 69 0.40 -1.39 12.94
N SER A 70 1.15 -0.34 13.29
CA SER A 70 0.68 0.69 14.23
C SER A 70 -0.15 1.72 13.48
N TRP A 71 -1.43 1.81 13.81
CA TRP A 71 -2.38 2.75 13.22
C TRP A 71 -2.65 3.89 14.18
N ARG A 72 -2.58 5.12 13.65
CA ARG A 72 -2.80 6.35 14.41
C ARG A 72 -3.90 7.16 13.75
N ALA A 73 -4.76 7.76 14.56
CA ALA A 73 -5.79 8.67 14.07
C ALA A 73 -5.14 9.95 13.55
N TYR A 74 -5.55 10.40 12.37
CA TYR A 74 -5.11 11.66 11.77
C TYR A 74 -5.83 12.85 12.43
N LEU A 75 -5.48 13.12 13.69
CA LEU A 75 -6.06 14.17 14.52
C LEU A 75 -4.95 14.97 15.20
N SER A 76 -5.16 16.28 15.24
CA SER A 76 -4.37 17.23 16.03
C SER A 76 -5.10 17.54 17.34
N THR A 77 -4.37 17.95 18.37
CA THR A 77 -4.93 18.55 19.58
C THR A 77 -4.45 19.97 19.74
N GLN A 78 -5.31 20.83 20.27
CA GLN A 78 -4.95 22.17 20.70
C GLN A 78 -4.32 22.14 22.09
N ALA A 79 -3.46 23.12 22.37
CA ALA A 79 -3.03 23.39 23.74
C ALA A 79 -4.20 23.91 24.58
N SER A 80 -4.08 23.81 25.90
CA SER A 80 -5.10 24.30 26.85
C SER A 80 -5.31 25.82 26.80
N THR A 81 -4.35 26.56 26.26
CA THR A 81 -4.45 28.01 26.05
C THR A 81 -3.96 28.38 24.65
N LEU A 82 -4.41 29.51 24.12
CA LEU A 82 -4.03 29.96 22.77
C LEU A 82 -2.52 30.23 22.60
N ALA A 83 -1.83 30.61 23.69
CA ALA A 83 -0.38 30.82 23.71
C ALA A 83 0.39 29.56 24.18
N GLY A 84 -0.33 28.49 24.51
CA GLY A 84 0.25 27.24 24.99
C GLY A 84 1.01 26.51 23.88
N LYS A 85 2.10 25.86 24.26
CA LYS A 85 2.96 25.11 23.33
C LYS A 85 2.64 23.61 23.31
N ASP A 86 1.77 23.16 24.21
CA ASP A 86 1.39 21.75 24.39
C ASP A 86 0.28 21.33 23.42
N PHE A 87 0.45 21.67 22.14
CA PHE A 87 -0.40 21.19 21.05
C PHE A 87 0.29 20.01 20.35
N VAL A 88 -0.48 19.21 19.61
CA VAL A 88 0.10 18.12 18.82
C VAL A 88 -0.47 18.13 17.42
N ASN A 89 0.40 18.17 16.40
CA ASN A 89 -0.04 18.06 15.01
C ASN A 89 -0.17 16.58 14.60
N ALA A 90 -1.23 16.26 13.85
CA ALA A 90 -1.45 14.93 13.30
C ALA A 90 -0.26 14.44 12.45
N ARG A 91 0.28 15.31 11.59
CA ARG A 91 1.33 14.95 10.62
C ARG A 91 2.64 14.54 11.30
N ASP A 92 2.99 15.19 12.41
CA ASP A 92 4.18 14.88 13.20
C ASP A 92 4.07 13.49 13.87
N ARG A 93 2.84 12.99 14.06
CA ARG A 93 2.56 11.70 14.70
C ARG A 93 2.58 10.52 13.73
N ILE A 94 2.22 10.72 12.46
CA ILE A 94 1.98 9.61 11.51
C ILE A 94 3.17 9.36 10.56
N GLY A 95 4.27 10.10 10.71
CA GLY A 95 5.46 9.95 9.89
C GLY A 95 5.33 10.53 8.48
N THR A 96 6.36 10.29 7.64
CA THR A 96 6.52 10.95 6.33
C THR A 96 5.78 10.29 5.17
N GLY A 97 5.05 9.19 5.40
CA GLY A 97 4.42 8.39 4.34
C GLY A 97 5.42 7.46 3.63
N HIS A 98 5.06 6.75 2.56
CA HIS A 98 3.91 6.95 1.66
C HIS A 98 2.53 6.65 2.28
N TRP A 99 1.58 7.58 2.12
CA TRP A 99 0.17 7.38 2.47
C TRP A 99 -0.59 6.85 1.27
N GLN A 100 -0.97 5.59 1.33
CA GLN A 100 -1.64 4.85 0.28
C GLN A 100 -3.01 4.42 0.81
N ASN A 101 -4.06 4.81 0.10
CA ASN A 101 -5.42 4.43 0.47
C ASN A 101 -5.60 2.91 0.47
N ALA A 102 -6.60 2.48 1.24
CA ALA A 102 -7.23 1.18 1.16
C ALA A 102 -7.72 0.84 -0.25
#